data_AF-A0A1E3WAC2-F1
#
_entry.id   AF-A0A1E3WAC2-F1
#
_cell.length_a   1.000
_cell.length_b   1.000
_cell.length_c   1.000
_cell.angle_alpha   90.00
_cell.angle_beta   90.00
_cell.angle_gamma   90.00
#
_symmetry.space_group_name_H-M   'P 1'
#
loop_
_entity.id
_entity.type
_entity.pdbx_description
1 polymer ?
#
loop_
_entity_poly.entity_id
_entity_poly.type
_entity_poly.pdbx_seq_one_letter_code
_entity_poly.pdbx_strand_id
1 'polypeptide(L)' 'MLEKIPTPYSPAAADAADRLRLIACDLRLIDLAMTNTRGNGFELNEDEFQAVLMHLRRLISDAETLKDDILTADRKK' A
#
# COMPACT_ATOMS: atom_id res chain seq x y z
N MET A 1 -39.23 11.83 0.05
CA MET A 1 -38.37 10.92 -0.74
C MET A 1 -37.12 10.70 0.10
N LEU A 2 -36.90 9.48 0.59
CA LEU A 2 -35.68 9.14 1.32
C LEU A 2 -34.55 9.04 0.30
N GLU A 3 -33.62 9.99 0.32
CA GLU A 3 -32.37 9.89 -0.42
C GLU A 3 -31.70 8.58 -0.01
N LYS A 4 -31.43 7.71 -0.99
CA LYS A 4 -30.64 6.50 -0.77
C LYS A 4 -29.29 6.96 -0.25
N ILE A 5 -29.07 6.82 1.06
CA ILE A 5 -27.75 6.89 1.68
C ILE A 5 -26.84 6.01 0.81
N PRO A 6 -25.74 6.53 0.24
CA PRO A 6 -24.86 5.73 -0.60
C PRO A 6 -24.47 4.50 0.21
N THR A 7 -24.76 3.33 -0.36
CA THR A 7 -24.59 2.02 0.28
C THR A 7 -23.25 1.96 1.00
N PRO A 8 -23.21 1.43 2.24
CA PRO A 8 -21.94 1.23 2.92
C PRO A 8 -21.09 0.35 2.03
N TYR A 9 -19.85 0.76 1.77
CA TYR A 9 -18.87 -0.05 1.07
C TYR A 9 -18.97 -1.50 1.57
N SER A 10 -19.01 -2.46 0.65
CA SER A 10 -18.94 -3.90 0.98
C SER A 10 -17.84 -4.12 2.03
N PRO A 11 -18.00 -4.99 3.04
CA PRO A 11 -16.94 -5.25 4.02
C PRO A 11 -15.59 -5.55 3.38
N ALA A 12 -15.59 -6.26 2.24
CA ALA A 12 -14.39 -6.50 1.43
C ALA A 12 -13.79 -5.24 0.79
N ALA A 13 -14.62 -4.27 0.39
CA ALA A 13 -14.15 -2.99 -0.13
C ALA A 13 -13.61 -2.07 0.97
N ALA A 14 -14.15 -2.15 2.19
CA ALA A 14 -13.61 -1.45 3.35
C ALA A 14 -12.24 -2.03 3.76
N ASP A 15 -12.13 -3.37 3.86
CA ASP A 15 -10.85 -4.05 4.11
C ASP A 15 -9.80 -3.70 3.04
N ALA A 16 -10.18 -3.73 1.77
CA ALA A 16 -9.29 -3.35 0.68
C ALA A 16 -8.83 -1.89 0.78
N ALA A 17 -9.71 -0.97 1.16
CA ALA A 17 -9.37 0.44 1.35
C ALA A 17 -8.39 0.62 2.51
N ASP A 18 -8.56 -0.10 3.62
CA ASP A 18 -7.65 -0.05 4.77
C ASP A 18 -6.26 -0.61 4.41
N ARG A 19 -6.22 -1.73 3.67
CA ARG A 19 -4.95 -2.32 3.19
C ARG A 19 -4.24 -1.43 2.18
N LEU A 20 -4.97 -0.82 1.25
CA LEU A 20 -4.42 0.20 0.34
C LEU A 20 -3.85 1.39 1.10
N ARG A 21 -4.52 1.82 2.17
CA ARG A 21 -4.05 2.93 3.01
C ARG A 21 -2.72 2.59 3.70
N LEU A 22 -2.56 1.37 4.21
CA LEU A 22 -1.30 0.89 4.78
C LEU A 22 -0.18 0.89 3.74
N ILE A 23 -0.44 0.34 2.54
CA ILE A 23 0.53 0.33 1.43
C ILE A 23 0.95 1.76 1.06
N ALA A 24 -0.01 2.68 0.99
CA ALA A 24 0.27 4.08 0.68
C ALA A 24 1.12 4.77 1.77
N CYS A 25 0.91 4.45 3.05
CA CYS A 25 1.74 4.93 4.14
C CYS A 25 3.19 4.43 4.01
N ASP A 26 3.38 3.14 3.74
CA ASP A 26 4.71 2.54 3.55
C ASP A 26 5.46 3.21 2.38
N LEU A 27 4.81 3.44 1.25
CA LEU A 27 5.41 4.15 0.11
C LEU A 27 5.85 5.57 0.48
N ARG A 28 5.03 6.31 1.25
CA ARG A 28 5.37 7.66 1.69
C ARG A 28 6.55 7.70 2.65
N LEU A 29 6.68 6.69 3.52
CA LEU A 29 7.82 6.58 4.43
C LEU A 29 9.11 6.31 3.64
N ILE A 30 9.05 5.43 2.64
CA ILE A 30 10.19 5.14 1.75
C ILE A 30 10.57 6.39 0.95
N ASP A 31 9.61 7.10 0.36
CA ASP A 31 9.85 8.33 -0.40
C ASP A 31 10.50 9.42 0.46
N LEU A 32 10.00 9.61 1.69
CA LEU A 32 10.57 10.54 2.65
C LEU A 32 12.01 10.16 3.03
N ALA A 33 12.26 8.87 3.29
CA ALA A 33 13.60 8.38 3.59
C ALA A 33 14.56 8.65 2.42
N MET A 34 14.17 8.28 1.20
CA MET A 34 14.98 8.50 -0.01
C MET A 34 15.24 9.98 -0.30
N THR A 35 14.24 10.83 -0.09
CA THR A 35 14.36 12.29 -0.28
C THR A 35 15.30 12.91 0.75
N ASN A 36 15.21 12.52 2.02
CA ASN A 36 16.11 13.01 3.07
C ASN A 36 17.55 12.55 2.84
N THR A 37 17.75 11.30 2.39
CA THR A 37 19.08 10.77 2.04
C THR A 37 19.70 11.60 0.92
N ARG A 38 18.97 11.79 -0.19
CA ARG A 38 19.43 12.62 -1.33
C ARG A 38 19.66 14.09 -0.96
N GLY A 39 18.75 14.70 -0.19
CA GLY A 39 18.81 16.13 0.15
C GLY A 39 19.95 16.49 1.09
N ASN A 40 20.41 15.54 1.90
CA ASN A 40 21.52 15.73 2.84
C ASN A 40 22.86 15.23 2.30
N GLY A 41 22.92 14.76 1.05
CA GLY A 41 24.13 14.18 0.46
C GLY A 41 24.58 12.87 1.11
N PHE A 42 23.69 12.19 1.83
CA PHE A 42 23.94 10.84 2.33
C PHE A 42 23.59 9.85 1.22
N GLU A 43 24.37 8.79 1.11
CA GLU A 43 24.04 7.62 0.29
C GLU A 43 23.72 6.47 1.24
N LEU A 44 22.74 5.64 0.86
CA LEU A 44 22.49 4.40 1.59
C LEU A 44 23.70 3.50 1.44
N ASN A 45 24.16 2.89 2.54
CA ASN A 45 25.12 1.80 2.44
C ASN A 45 24.46 0.54 1.85
N GLU A 46 25.25 -0.48 1.50
CA GLU A 46 24.73 -1.71 0.88
C GLU A 46 23.65 -2.38 1.73
N ASP A 47 23.84 -2.48 3.05
CA ASP A 47 22.88 -3.12 3.95
C ASP A 47 21.55 -2.34 4.01
N GLU A 48 21.63 -1.00 4.09
CA GLU A 48 20.47 -0.10 4.08
C GLU A 48 19.73 -0.18 2.73
N PHE A 49 20.46 -0.23 1.62
CA PHE A 49 19.90 -0.37 0.29
C PHE A 49 19.17 -1.73 0.14
N GLN A 50 19.79 -2.82 0.59
CA GLN A 50 19.16 -4.14 0.59
C GLN A 50 17.92 -4.19 1.48
N ALA A 51 17.92 -3.53 2.64
CA ALA A 51 16.76 -3.43 3.51
C ALA A 51 15.59 -2.70 2.80
N VAL A 52 15.86 -1.57 2.16
CA VAL A 52 14.86 -0.83 1.37
C VAL A 52 14.32 -1.70 0.23
N LEU A 53 15.17 -2.41 -0.50
CA LEU A 53 14.76 -3.33 -1.56
C LEU A 53 13.87 -4.47 -1.02
N MET A 54 14.22 -5.05 0.13
CA MET A 54 13.43 -6.11 0.76
C MET A 54 12.04 -5.62 1.15
N HIS A 55 11.95 -4.41 1.72
CA HIS A 55 10.68 -3.77 2.05
C HIS A 55 9.83 -3.49 0.81
N LEU A 56 10.43 -2.98 -0.27
CA LEU A 56 9.73 -2.76 -1.54
C LEU A 56 9.20 -4.07 -2.15
N ARG A 57 9.98 -5.15 -2.12
CA ARG A 57 9.53 -6.48 -2.59
C ARG A 57 8.34 -7.00 -1.78
N ARG A 58 8.39 -6.84 -0.45
CA ARG A 58 7.26 -7.20 0.42
C ARG A 58 6.02 -6.41 0.05
N LEU A 59 6.16 -5.10 -0.14
CA LEU A 59 5.06 -4.21 -0.49
C LEU A 59 4.41 -4.58 -1.83
N ILE A 60 5.20 -4.96 -2.83
CA ILE A 60 4.69 -5.47 -4.11
C ILE A 60 3.87 -6.73 -3.89
N SER A 61 4.39 -7.68 -3.12
CA SER A 61 3.68 -8.93 -2.78
C SER A 61 2.36 -8.65 -2.05
N ASP A 62 2.35 -7.71 -1.11
CA ASP A 62 1.14 -7.31 -0.37
C ASP A 62 0.10 -6.68 -1.30
N ALA A 63 0.54 -5.84 -2.25
CA ALA A 63 -0.32 -5.22 -3.26
C ALA A 63 -0.89 -6.24 -4.26
N GLU A 64 -0.10 -7.22 -4.69
CA GLU A 64 -0.55 -8.31 -5.55
C GLU A 64 -1.59 -9.20 -4.86
N THR A 65 -1.33 -9.55 -3.60
CA THR A 65 -2.29 -10.31 -2.78
C THR A 65 -3.60 -9.55 -2.63
N LEU A 66 -3.53 -8.25 -2.35
CA LEU A 66 -4.70 -7.40 -2.24
C LEU A 66 -5.49 -7.30 -3.56
N LYS A 67 -4.80 -7.18 -4.69
CA LYS A 67 -5.43 -7.21 -6.02
C LYS A 67 -6.20 -8.52 -6.23
N ASP A 68 -5.60 -9.65 -5.89
CA ASP A 68 -6.23 -10.96 -6.05
C ASP A 68 -7.43 -11.14 -5.11
N ASP A 69 -7.34 -10.64 -3.87
CA ASP A 69 -8.45 -10.62 -2.91
C ASP A 69 -9.63 -9.78 -3.42
N ILE A 70 -9.36 -8.61 -4.01
CA ILE A 70 -10.39 -7.76 -4.62
C ILE A 70 -11.06 -8.48 -5.80
N LEU A 71 -10.27 -9.06 -6.70
CA LEU A 71 -10.78 -9.77 -7.88
C LEU A 71 -11.62 -11.00 -7.50
N THR A 72 -11.24 -11.71 -6.44
CA THR A 72 -12.00 -12.88 -5.97
C THR A 72 -13.27 -12.46 -5.21
N ALA A 73 -13.26 -11.33 -4.50
CA ALA A 73 -14.45 -10.78 -3.87
C ALA A 73 -15.49 -10.30 -4.89
N ASP A 74 -15.03 -9.72 -6.02
CA ASP A 74 -15.91 -9.27 -7.10
C ASP A 74 -16.61 -10.44 -7.80
N ARG A 75 -15.91 -11.57 -8.02
CA ARG A 75 -16.49 -12.79 -8.63
C ARG A 75 -17.54 -13.52 -7.77
N LYS A 76 -17.64 -13.20 -6.48
CA LYS A 76 -18.58 -13.85 -5.53
C LYS A 76 -19.86 -13.04 -5.29
N LYS A 77 -20.02 -11.88 -5.93
CA LYS A 77 -21.23 -11.06 -5.92
C LYS A 77 -22.12 -11.37 -7.11
#